data_AF-A0A7D9DPI5-F1
#
_entry.id   AF-A0A7D9DPI5-F1
#
_cell.length_a   1.000
_cell.length_b   1.000
_cell.length_c   1.000
_cell.angle_alpha   90.00
_cell.angle_beta   90.00
_cell.angle_gamma   90.00
#
_symmetry.space_group_name_H-M   'P 1'
#
loop_
_entity.id
_entity.type
_entity.pdbx_description
1 polymer ?
#
loop_
_entity_poly.entity_id
_entity_poly.type
_entity_poly.pdbx_seq_one_letter_code
_entity_poly.pdbx_strand_id
1 'polypeptide(L)'
;VGHAISDDVVLLKKEFDVTSRRLFDTLPWAIQLNCKPLGLHALCAIFLGWRISKGLRTSNWSRSELSENQIHYACTDAWASLVVYKEMKRVASDHGCTLPLPIDSVTDILDTRLDSRRKRRNRLVQNHKARKNFEIMAKIAEQTVE
;
A
#
# COMPACT_ATOMS: atom_id res chain seq x y z
N VAL A 1 8.55 -3.09 11.10
CA VAL A 1 7.07 -3.08 11.04
C VAL A 1 6.65 -1.70 10.58
N GLY A 2 5.66 -1.57 9.71
CA GLY A 2 5.09 -0.29 9.33
C GLY A 2 3.80 -0.45 8.54
N HIS A 3 3.32 0.65 7.95
CA HIS A 3 2.12 0.66 7.11
C HIS A 3 2.47 1.17 5.71
N ALA A 4 2.22 0.35 4.69
CA ALA A 4 2.58 0.64 3.29
C ALA A 4 4.08 0.90 3.09
N ILE A 5 4.93 0.13 3.77
CA ILE A 5 6.39 0.35 3.92
C ILE A 5 7.18 0.20 2.64
N SER A 6 6.55 -0.27 1.57
CA SER A 6 7.22 -0.56 0.31
C SER A 6 7.99 0.65 -0.22
N ASP A 7 7.43 1.86 -0.15
CA ASP A 7 8.09 3.08 -0.65
C ASP A 7 9.22 3.52 0.27
N ASP A 8 9.01 3.45 1.59
CA ASP A 8 10.03 3.78 2.59
C ASP A 8 11.28 2.92 2.42
N VAL A 9 11.11 1.62 2.20
CA VAL A 9 12.22 0.67 2.05
C VAL A 9 13.03 0.95 0.78
N VAL A 10 12.36 1.29 -0.32
CA VAL A 10 13.04 1.67 -1.57
C VAL A 10 13.80 2.98 -1.39
N LEU A 11 13.21 3.96 -0.71
CA LEU A 11 13.86 5.24 -0.43
C LEU A 11 15.07 5.06 0.49
N LEU A 12 14.92 4.29 1.58
CA LEU A 12 16.01 4.00 2.52
C LEU A 12 17.21 3.32 1.84
N LYS A 13 16.95 2.38 0.94
CA LYS A 13 18.01 1.73 0.16
C LYS A 13 18.69 2.73 -0.79
N LYS A 14 17.91 3.58 -1.45
CA LYS A 14 18.42 4.55 -2.43
C LYS A 14 19.25 5.66 -1.78
N GLU A 15 18.77 6.24 -0.69
CA GLU A 15 19.38 7.42 -0.07
C GLU A 15 20.46 7.07 0.96
N PHE A 16 20.35 5.91 1.61
CA PHE A 16 21.20 5.55 2.75
C PHE A 16 21.84 4.15 2.64
N ASP A 17 21.66 3.45 1.50
CA ASP A 17 22.12 2.07 1.28
C ASP A 17 21.67 1.04 2.33
N VAL A 18 20.59 1.35 3.07
CA VAL A 18 20.08 0.50 4.14
C VAL A 18 19.43 -0.75 3.57
N THR A 19 19.84 -1.92 4.07
CA THR A 19 19.25 -3.21 3.71
C THR A 19 18.33 -3.71 4.81
N SER A 20 17.03 -3.65 4.55
CA SER A 20 15.99 -4.09 5.48
C SER A 20 15.59 -5.54 5.21
N ARG A 21 15.41 -6.33 6.27
CA ARG A 21 14.93 -7.73 6.22
C ARG A 21 13.79 -7.96 7.20
N ARG A 22 12.99 -9.01 6.96
CA ARG A 22 11.86 -9.43 7.83
C ARG A 22 10.92 -8.27 8.15
N LEU A 23 10.48 -7.61 7.08
CA LEU A 23 9.63 -6.45 7.12
C LEU A 23 8.16 -6.86 7.21
N PHE A 24 7.50 -6.43 8.28
CA PHE A 24 6.05 -6.61 8.42
C PHE A 24 5.32 -5.35 7.97
N ASP A 25 4.46 -5.49 6.95
CA ASP A 25 3.59 -4.44 6.45
C ASP A 25 2.14 -4.72 6.86
N THR A 26 1.51 -3.76 7.52
CA THR A 26 0.11 -3.86 7.94
C THR A 26 -0.89 -3.67 6.78
N LEU A 27 -0.47 -3.08 5.64
CA LEU A 27 -1.38 -2.86 4.51
C LEU A 27 -1.82 -4.18 3.85
N PRO A 28 -0.93 -5.12 3.48
CA PRO A 28 -1.34 -6.45 2.98
C PRO A 28 -2.22 -7.21 3.98
N TRP A 29 -1.93 -7.08 5.27
CA TRP A 29 -2.75 -7.69 6.32
C TRP A 29 -4.16 -7.09 6.36
N ALA A 30 -4.29 -5.77 6.21
CA ALA A 30 -5.57 -5.09 6.17
C ALA A 30 -6.40 -5.51 4.96
N ILE A 31 -5.75 -5.74 3.81
CA ILE A 31 -6.40 -6.29 2.62
C ILE A 31 -6.87 -7.72 2.89
N GLN A 32 -6.03 -8.57 3.49
CA GLN A 32 -6.37 -9.95 3.84
C GLN A 32 -7.56 -10.03 4.80
N LEU A 33 -7.60 -9.14 5.79
CA LEU A 33 -8.70 -9.02 6.76
C LEU A 33 -9.91 -8.24 6.21
N ASN A 34 -9.91 -7.91 4.92
CA ASN A 34 -10.99 -7.19 4.23
C ASN A 34 -11.37 -5.85 4.88
N CYS A 35 -10.40 -5.15 5.48
CA CYS A 35 -10.60 -3.86 6.11
C CYS A 35 -10.91 -2.77 5.07
N LYS A 36 -11.85 -1.88 5.40
CA LYS A 36 -12.10 -0.64 4.65
C LYS A 36 -12.46 0.48 5.62
N PRO A 37 -11.82 1.66 5.54
CA PRO A 37 -10.69 2.03 4.67
C PRO A 37 -9.35 1.38 5.07
N LEU A 38 -8.37 1.40 4.16
CA LEU A 38 -7.07 0.70 4.35
C LEU A 38 -5.97 1.54 5.01
N GLY A 39 -6.12 2.86 5.14
CA GLY A 39 -5.03 3.70 5.68
C GLY A 39 -4.81 3.54 7.18
N LEU A 40 -3.58 3.73 7.66
CA LEU A 40 -3.20 3.55 9.07
C LEU A 40 -4.17 4.20 10.08
N HIS A 41 -4.57 5.45 9.87
CA HIS A 41 -5.55 6.13 10.74
C HIS A 41 -6.89 5.39 10.85
N ALA A 42 -7.34 4.78 9.75
CA ALA A 42 -8.56 3.97 9.75
C ALA A 42 -8.33 2.65 10.46
N LEU A 43 -7.16 2.02 10.29
CA LEU A 43 -6.80 0.81 11.03
C LEU A 43 -6.71 1.07 12.54
N CYS A 44 -6.23 2.23 12.97
CA CYS A 44 -6.27 2.62 14.39
C CYS A 44 -7.70 2.66 14.91
N ALA A 45 -8.64 3.20 14.14
CA ALA A 45 -10.05 3.21 14.54
C ALA A 45 -10.64 1.80 14.58
N ILE A 46 -10.33 0.96 13.59
CA ILE A 46 -10.87 -0.40 13.46
C ILE A 46 -10.35 -1.30 14.58
N PHE A 47 -9.03 -1.28 14.83
CA PHE A 47 -8.39 -2.23 15.74
C PHE A 47 -8.24 -1.69 17.17
N LEU A 48 -8.09 -0.37 17.33
CA LEU A 48 -7.77 0.22 18.63
C LEU A 48 -8.92 1.08 19.20
N GLY A 49 -9.92 1.44 18.39
CA GLY A 49 -11.08 2.23 18.83
C GLY A 49 -10.83 3.75 18.95
N TRP A 50 -9.67 4.25 18.52
CA TRP A 50 -9.35 5.68 18.53
C TRP A 50 -8.78 6.16 17.18
N ARG A 51 -8.84 7.48 16.95
CA ARG A 51 -8.44 8.11 15.69
C ARG A 51 -7.21 8.99 15.90
N ILE A 52 -6.30 8.97 14.93
CA ILE A 52 -5.14 9.86 14.85
C ILE A 52 -5.43 10.96 13.82
N SER A 53 -5.00 12.19 14.09
CA SER A 53 -5.11 13.32 13.16
C SER A 53 -4.27 13.12 11.89
N LYS A 54 -4.75 13.59 10.74
CA LYS A 54 -4.03 13.58 9.44
C LYS A 54 -3.33 14.90 9.11
N GLY A 55 -3.46 15.92 9.97
CA GLY A 55 -3.21 17.31 9.62
C GLY A 55 -1.77 17.63 9.17
N LEU A 56 -0.78 16.84 9.60
CA LEU A 56 0.64 17.13 9.34
C LEU A 56 1.25 16.30 8.21
N ARG A 57 0.46 15.41 7.59
CA ARG A 57 0.91 14.58 6.47
C ARG A 57 1.48 15.42 5.32
N THR A 58 0.86 16.56 5.01
CA THR A 58 1.26 17.48 3.93
C THR A 58 1.99 18.73 4.44
N SER A 59 2.55 18.68 5.66
CA SER A 59 3.39 19.76 6.16
C SER A 59 4.75 19.81 5.44
N ASN A 60 5.49 20.91 5.56
CA ASN A 60 6.85 20.99 5.02
C ASN A 60 7.82 20.16 5.87
N TRP A 61 8.12 18.94 5.42
CA TRP A 61 9.06 18.01 6.04
C TRP A 61 10.53 18.25 5.68
N SER A 62 10.80 19.20 4.78
CA SER A 62 12.16 19.56 4.36
C SER A 62 12.76 20.71 5.19
N ARG A 63 12.09 21.12 6.27
CA ARG A 63 12.61 22.15 7.18
C ARG A 63 13.85 21.63 7.91
N SER A 64 14.83 22.51 8.11
CA SER A 64 16.03 22.20 8.92
C SER A 64 15.68 21.83 10.37
N GLU A 65 14.68 22.51 10.92
CA GLU A 65 14.11 22.23 12.24
C GLU A 65 12.63 21.89 12.12
N LEU A 66 12.27 20.71 12.63
CA LEU A 66 10.88 20.27 12.71
C LEU A 66 10.20 20.90 13.93
N SER A 67 8.94 21.27 13.76
CA SER A 67 8.10 21.68 14.90
C SER A 67 7.82 20.50 15.83
N GLU A 68 7.57 20.78 17.11
CA GLU A 68 7.18 19.78 18.10
C GLU A 68 5.99 18.94 17.63
N ASN A 69 5.00 19.57 17.00
CA ASN A 69 3.84 18.88 16.43
C ASN A 69 4.22 17.89 15.31
N GLN A 70 5.17 18.24 14.44
CA GLN A 70 5.67 17.33 13.40
C GLN A 70 6.43 16.14 14.00
N ILE A 71 7.24 16.38 15.03
CA ILE A 71 7.93 15.31 15.76
C ILE A 71 6.92 14.36 16.39
N HIS A 72 5.93 14.89 17.12
CA HIS A 72 4.86 14.09 17.72
C HIS A 72 4.07 13.30 16.68
N TYR A 73 3.77 13.90 15.53
CA TYR A 73 3.10 13.22 14.43
C TYR A 73 3.93 12.05 13.91
N ALA A 74 5.22 12.25 13.62
CA ALA A 74 6.10 11.20 13.14
C ALA A 74 6.25 10.06 14.16
N CYS A 75 6.42 10.38 15.44
CA CYS A 75 6.44 9.40 16.52
C CYS A 75 5.12 8.62 16.60
N THR A 76 3.99 9.31 16.49
CA THR A 76 2.66 8.69 16.53
C THR A 76 2.46 7.73 15.37
N ASP A 77 2.87 8.08 14.15
CA ASP A 77 2.71 7.24 12.96
C ASP A 77 3.52 5.93 13.06
N ALA A 78 4.76 6.02 13.56
CA ALA A 78 5.62 4.87 13.82
C ALA A 78 5.07 3.97 14.95
N TRP A 79 4.66 4.58 16.06
CA TRP A 79 4.08 3.85 17.20
C TRP A 79 2.76 3.18 16.83
N ALA A 80 1.86 3.90 16.17
CA ALA A 80 0.56 3.40 15.75
C ALA A 80 0.69 2.18 14.84
N SER A 81 1.61 2.21 13.88
CA SER A 81 1.88 1.06 13.00
C SER A 81 2.24 -0.21 13.78
N LEU A 82 3.03 -0.08 14.84
CA LEU A 82 3.42 -1.22 15.69
C LEU A 82 2.25 -1.75 16.52
N VAL A 83 1.46 -0.87 17.12
CA VAL A 83 0.33 -1.28 17.97
C VAL A 83 -0.78 -1.89 17.13
N VAL A 84 -1.10 -1.31 15.97
CA VAL A 84 -2.03 -1.89 14.99
C VAL A 84 -1.55 -3.27 14.55
N TYR A 85 -0.27 -3.44 14.20
CA TYR A 85 0.30 -4.75 13.86
C TYR A 85 0.06 -5.80 14.96
N LYS A 86 0.33 -5.45 16.22
CA LYS A 86 0.14 -6.37 17.35
C LYS A 86 -1.32 -6.80 17.46
N GLU A 87 -2.23 -5.85 17.31
CA GLU A 87 -3.65 -6.11 17.45
C GLU A 87 -4.23 -6.91 16.28
N MET A 88 -3.80 -6.62 15.05
CA MET A 88 -4.14 -7.44 13.87
C MET A 88 -3.67 -8.88 14.05
N LYS A 89 -2.46 -9.07 14.58
CA LYS A 89 -1.90 -10.41 14.86
C LYS A 89 -2.73 -11.15 15.91
N ARG A 90 -3.14 -10.46 16.98
CA ARG A 90 -4.01 -11.01 18.02
C ARG A 90 -5.36 -11.44 17.45
N VAL A 91 -6.06 -10.52 16.78
CA VAL A 91 -7.37 -10.78 16.17
C VAL A 91 -7.30 -11.94 15.17
N ALA A 92 -6.26 -11.99 14.34
CA ALA A 92 -6.10 -13.08 13.39
C ALA A 92 -5.87 -14.43 14.07
N SER A 93 -5.06 -14.46 15.15
CA SER A 93 -4.87 -15.67 15.96
C SER A 93 -6.18 -16.14 16.59
N ASP A 94 -6.95 -15.22 17.17
CA ASP A 94 -8.22 -15.53 17.86
C ASP A 94 -9.28 -16.09 16.90
N HIS A 95 -9.22 -15.71 15.62
CA HIS A 95 -10.18 -16.12 14.59
C HIS A 95 -9.60 -17.15 13.59
N GLY A 96 -8.43 -17.73 13.87
CA GLY A 96 -7.81 -18.73 12.99
C GLY A 96 -7.49 -18.24 11.58
N CYS A 97 -7.27 -16.93 11.40
CA CYS A 97 -7.01 -16.31 10.11
C CYS A 97 -5.51 -16.30 9.78
N THR A 98 -5.14 -16.77 8.60
CA THR A 98 -3.75 -16.68 8.11
C THR A 98 -3.45 -15.28 7.60
N LEU A 99 -2.38 -14.68 8.12
CA LEU A 99 -1.89 -13.37 7.68
C LEU A 99 -0.71 -13.52 6.70
N PRO A 100 -0.55 -12.59 5.75
CA PRO A 100 0.60 -12.56 4.85
C PRO A 100 1.93 -12.63 5.59
N LEU A 101 2.86 -13.40 5.02
CA LEU A 101 4.22 -13.52 5.54
C LEU A 101 4.98 -12.17 5.45
N PRO A 102 6.00 -11.97 6.31
CA PRO A 102 6.85 -10.79 6.19
C PRO A 102 7.56 -10.76 4.84
N ILE A 103 7.86 -9.55 4.39
CA ILE A 103 8.69 -9.29 3.23
C ILE A 103 10.15 -9.52 3.64
N ASP A 104 10.84 -10.42 2.96
CA ASP A 104 12.19 -10.84 3.37
C ASP A 104 13.28 -9.88 2.88
N SER A 105 13.08 -9.23 1.73
CA SER A 105 14.09 -8.36 1.12
C SER A 105 13.53 -7.21 0.29
N VAL A 106 14.37 -6.20 0.05
CA VAL A 106 14.06 -5.09 -0.86
C VAL A 106 13.85 -5.57 -2.30
N THR A 107 14.56 -6.62 -2.71
CA THR A 107 14.40 -7.25 -4.02
C THR A 107 12.98 -7.78 -4.22
N ASP A 108 12.39 -8.42 -3.20
CA ASP A 108 11.00 -8.90 -3.28
C ASP A 108 10.00 -7.76 -3.53
N ILE A 109 10.25 -6.59 -2.94
CA ILE A 109 9.43 -5.38 -3.15
C ILE A 109 9.59 -4.89 -4.59
N LEU A 110 10.83 -4.81 -5.08
CA LEU A 110 11.11 -4.34 -6.44
C LEU A 110 10.53 -5.28 -7.49
N ASP A 111 10.67 -6.58 -7.31
CA ASP A 111 10.12 -7.61 -8.20
C ASP A 111 8.60 -7.53 -8.23
N THR A 112 7.96 -7.42 -7.06
CA THR A 112 6.51 -7.22 -6.95
C THR A 112 6.03 -5.95 -7.68
N ARG A 113 6.80 -4.86 -7.61
CA ARG A 113 6.50 -3.61 -8.35
C ARG A 113 6.65 -3.79 -9.86
N LEU A 114 7.73 -4.43 -10.31
CA LEU A 114 7.98 -4.71 -11.73
C LEU A 114 6.87 -5.57 -12.32
N ASP A 115 6.46 -6.62 -11.62
CA ASP A 115 5.35 -7.48 -12.01
C ASP A 115 4.02 -6.72 -12.07
N SER A 116 3.75 -5.88 -11.08
CA SER A 116 2.55 -5.04 -11.05
C SER A 116 2.49 -4.09 -12.24
N ARG A 117 3.63 -3.46 -12.59
CA ARG A 117 3.76 -2.61 -13.78
C ARG A 117 3.55 -3.40 -15.07
N ARG A 118 4.14 -4.60 -15.17
CA ARG A 118 3.98 -5.50 -16.33
C ARG A 118 2.51 -5.90 -16.52
N LYS A 119 1.83 -6.34 -15.45
CA LYS A 119 0.39 -6.69 -15.47
C LYS A 119 -0.48 -5.51 -15.90
N ARG A 120 -0.21 -4.31 -15.36
CA ARG A 120 -0.94 -3.08 -15.73
C ARG A 120 -0.76 -2.74 -17.22
N ARG A 121 0.48 -2.79 -17.73
CA ARG A 121 0.77 -2.57 -19.16
C ARG A 121 0.02 -3.57 -20.04
N ASN A 122 0.05 -4.85 -19.68
CA ASN A 122 -0.65 -5.89 -20.44
C ASN A 122 -2.17 -5.64 -20.49
N ARG A 123 -2.80 -5.23 -19.37
CA ARG A 123 -4.22 -4.84 -19.36
C ARG A 123 -4.53 -3.67 -20.28
N LEU A 124 -3.68 -2.64 -20.31
CA LEU A 124 -3.87 -1.48 -21.20
C LEU A 124 -3.80 -1.88 -22.69
N VAL A 125 -2.84 -2.73 -23.05
CA VAL A 125 -2.71 -3.25 -24.42
C VAL A 125 -3.96 -4.06 -24.80
N GLN A 126 -4.44 -4.93 -23.92
CA GLN A 126 -5.66 -5.71 -24.16
C GLN A 126 -6.90 -4.81 -24.30
N ASN A 127 -7.06 -3.82 -23.43
CA ASN A 127 -8.17 -2.86 -23.52
C ASN A 127 -8.13 -2.05 -24.82
N HIS A 128 -6.94 -1.64 -25.27
CA HIS A 128 -6.78 -0.94 -26.55
C HIS A 128 -7.13 -1.84 -27.74
N LYS A 129 -6.67 -3.10 -27.73
CA LYS A 129 -7.04 -4.09 -28.76
C LYS A 129 -8.55 -4.35 -28.79
N ALA A 130 -9.18 -4.51 -27.62
CA ALA A 130 -10.62 -4.69 -27.50
C ALA A 130 -11.40 -3.49 -28.06
N ARG A 131 -10.97 -2.25 -27.77
CA ARG A 131 -11.56 -1.03 -28.36
C ARG A 131 -11.45 -1.00 -29.88
N LYS A 132 -10.25 -1.24 -30.43
CA LYS A 132 -10.03 -1.24 -31.88
C LYS A 132 -10.85 -2.34 -32.58
N ASN A 133 -10.95 -3.53 -31.96
CA ASN A 133 -11.81 -4.60 -32.47
C ASN A 133 -13.29 -4.18 -32.46
N PHE A 134 -13.76 -3.53 -31.40
CA PHE A 134 -15.13 -3.02 -31.32
C PHE A 134 -15.42 -1.98 -32.42
N GLU A 135 -14.51 -1.04 -32.66
CA GLU A 135 -14.64 -0.05 -33.75
C GLU A 135 -14.70 -0.70 -35.13
N ILE A 136 -13.88 -1.73 -35.39
CA ILE A 136 -13.90 -2.48 -36.65
C ILE A 136 -15.24 -3.20 -36.81
N MET A 137 -15.71 -3.90 -35.76
CA MET A 137 -16.98 -4.63 -35.82
C MET A 137 -18.18 -3.69 -36.01
N ALA A 138 -18.16 -2.51 -35.40
CA ALA A 138 -19.19 -1.49 -35.62
C ALA A 138 -19.24 -1.03 -37.09
N LYS A 139 -18.09 -0.75 -37.71
CA LYS A 139 -18.02 -0.37 -39.14
C LYS A 139 -18.50 -1.48 -40.07
N ILE A 140 -18.17 -2.73 -39.78
CA ILE A 140 -18.65 -3.88 -40.57
C ILE A 140 -20.18 -4.00 -40.45
N ALA A 141 -20.73 -3.84 -39.24
CA ALA A 141 -22.17 -3.90 -39.02
C ALA A 141 -22.92 -2.80 -39.81
N GLU A 142 -22.38 -1.57 -39.85
CA GLU A 142 -22.93 -0.47 -40.65
C GLU A 142 -22.95 -0.79 -42.15
N GLN A 143 -21.93 -1.50 -42.67
CA GLN A 143 -21.83 -1.90 -44.08
C GLN A 143 -22.70 -3.10 -44.48
N THR A 144 -23.22 -3.87 -43.52
CA THR A 144 -24.01 -5.08 -43.81
C THR A 144 -25.52 -4.80 -43.84
N VAL A 145 -25.92 -3.55 -43.54
CA VAL A 145 -27.33 -3.12 -43.47
C VAL A 145 -27.76 -2.35 -44.74
N GLU A 146 -26.85 -2.14 -45.70
CA GLU A 146 -27.15 -1.72 -47.09
C GLU A 146 -27.27 -2.94 -48.02
#